data_AF-A0A5C6Y239-F1
#
_entry.id   AF-A0A5C6Y239-F1
#
_cell.length_a   1.000
_cell.length_b   1.000
_cell.length_c   1.000
_cell.angle_alpha   90.00
_cell.angle_beta   90.00
_cell.angle_gamma   90.00
#
_symmetry.space_group_name_H-M   'P 1'
#
loop_
_entity.id
_entity.type
_entity.pdbx_description
1 polymer ?
#
loop_
_entity_poly.entity_id
_entity_poly.type
_entity_poly.pdbx_seq_one_letter_code
_entity_poly.pdbx_strand_id
1 'polypeptide(L)'
;MSKNNTSPKKRIEYREKNIRVSRTGGVSATKTVSKDGYGATINTNHGVRLHKRLFKGARMGFQRGNFQFIGRYNSGPFNFNISKGGVSTSIKNKRGSYNIMKPNYSSFKLGGVQVRGKNAATLQLIFLATSLLINLFKLLWYISTTILWFVFLSLKWLADFFIGFYRGYKD
;
A
#
# COMPACT_ATOMS: atom_id res chain seq x y z
N MET A 1 35.84 5.51 -33.56
CA MET A 1 35.51 4.45 -32.59
C MET A 1 35.33 5.10 -31.22
N SER A 2 34.09 5.27 -30.77
CA SER A 2 33.71 6.09 -29.60
C SER A 2 34.19 5.43 -28.29
N LYS A 3 34.94 6.18 -27.47
CA LYS A 3 35.33 5.79 -26.11
C LYS A 3 34.06 5.73 -25.25
N ASN A 4 33.65 4.51 -24.89
CA ASN A 4 32.56 4.28 -23.95
C ASN A 4 32.90 4.91 -22.58
N ASN A 5 32.25 6.04 -22.28
CA ASN A 5 32.19 6.65 -20.95
C ASN A 5 31.39 5.72 -20.01
N THR A 6 32.05 4.70 -19.46
CA THR A 6 31.49 3.92 -18.34
C THR A 6 31.47 4.79 -17.10
N SER A 7 30.27 5.22 -16.71
CA SER A 7 30.03 5.89 -15.42
C SER A 7 30.68 5.11 -14.27
N PRO A 8 31.30 5.79 -13.28
CA PRO A 8 32.01 5.11 -12.20
C PRO A 8 31.03 4.25 -11.39
N LYS A 9 31.22 2.91 -11.43
CA LYS A 9 30.46 1.97 -10.62
C LYS A 9 30.76 2.23 -9.14
N LYS A 10 29.79 2.78 -8.39
CA LYS A 10 29.90 3.06 -6.94
C LYS A 10 30.18 1.82 -6.06
N ARG A 11 29.97 0.59 -6.54
CA ARG A 11 30.19 -0.65 -5.78
C ARG A 11 30.58 -1.82 -6.68
N ILE A 12 31.64 -2.54 -6.31
CA ILE A 12 32.04 -3.82 -6.91
C ILE A 12 31.73 -4.91 -5.88
N GLU A 13 30.78 -5.78 -6.22
CA GLU A 13 30.33 -6.89 -5.38
C GLU A 13 30.10 -8.11 -6.27
N TYR A 14 30.71 -9.23 -5.90
CA TYR A 14 30.43 -10.53 -6.46
C TYR A 14 29.54 -11.30 -5.48
N ARG A 15 28.43 -11.84 -5.97
CA ARG A 15 27.40 -12.46 -5.14
C ARG A 15 27.01 -13.82 -5.71
N GLU A 16 27.43 -14.87 -5.02
CA GLU A 16 26.95 -16.23 -5.21
C GLU A 16 25.82 -16.55 -4.23
N LYS A 17 25.27 -17.77 -4.35
CA LYS A 17 24.09 -18.25 -3.59
C LYS A 17 24.24 -18.05 -2.08
N ASN A 18 25.42 -18.34 -1.54
CA ASN A 18 25.72 -18.21 -0.11
C ASN A 18 26.93 -17.33 0.19
N ILE A 19 27.70 -16.91 -0.82
CA ILE A 19 28.96 -16.18 -0.63
C ILE A 19 28.84 -14.81 -1.27
N ARG A 20 29.33 -13.79 -0.56
CA ARG A 20 29.36 -12.42 -1.03
C ARG A 20 30.75 -11.86 -0.80
N VAL A 21 31.38 -11.42 -1.88
CA VAL A 21 32.69 -10.78 -1.87
C VAL A 21 32.52 -9.33 -2.29
N SER A 22 33.00 -8.39 -1.49
CA SER A 22 32.92 -6.96 -1.81
C SER A 22 34.18 -6.23 -1.39
N ARG A 23 34.58 -5.21 -2.17
CA ARG A 23 35.79 -4.42 -1.90
C ARG A 23 35.80 -3.77 -0.52
N THR A 24 34.65 -3.35 0.00
CA THR A 24 34.52 -2.66 1.29
C THR A 24 34.04 -3.55 2.44
N GLY A 25 33.32 -4.63 2.16
CA GLY A 25 32.72 -5.49 3.18
C GLY A 25 33.38 -6.87 3.33
N GLY A 26 34.46 -7.13 2.59
CA GLY A 26 35.18 -8.40 2.58
C GLY A 26 34.37 -9.56 2.01
N VAL A 27 34.74 -10.77 2.43
CA VAL A 27 34.05 -12.03 2.12
C VAL A 27 33.07 -12.34 3.25
N SER A 28 31.84 -12.72 2.91
CA SER A 28 30.84 -13.18 3.87
C SER A 28 30.11 -14.40 3.34
N ALA A 29 29.95 -15.41 4.20
CA ALA A 29 29.12 -16.57 3.91
C ALA A 29 27.82 -16.48 4.72
N THR A 30 26.68 -16.76 4.07
CA THR A 30 25.35 -16.76 4.69
C THR A 30 24.64 -18.05 4.36
N LYS A 31 24.12 -18.73 5.38
CA LYS A 31 23.22 -19.87 5.21
C LYS A 31 21.91 -19.57 5.94
N THR A 32 20.79 -19.70 5.23
CA THR A 32 19.45 -19.52 5.80
C THR A 32 18.69 -20.83 5.72
N VAL A 33 18.21 -21.29 6.87
CA VAL A 33 17.30 -22.43 6.98
C VAL A 33 15.97 -21.88 7.47
N SER A 34 14.95 -21.97 6.64
CA SER A 34 13.58 -21.59 6.98
C SER A 34 12.65 -22.76 6.76
N LYS A 35 11.88 -23.10 7.78
CA LYS A 35 10.77 -24.07 7.75
C LYS A 35 9.49 -23.33 8.12
N ASP A 36 8.32 -23.89 7.84
CA ASP A 36 7.06 -23.17 8.01
C ASP A 36 6.92 -22.53 9.40
N GLY A 37 6.94 -21.19 9.43
CA GLY A 37 6.86 -20.38 10.63
C GLY A 37 8.16 -20.12 11.39
N TYR A 38 9.29 -20.78 11.10
CA TYR A 38 10.55 -20.58 11.82
C TYR A 38 11.73 -20.44 10.85
N GLY A 39 12.69 -19.58 11.16
CA GLY A 39 13.91 -19.53 10.37
C GLY A 39 15.13 -19.04 11.14
N ALA A 40 16.25 -19.69 10.83
CA ALA A 40 17.56 -19.36 11.33
C ALA A 40 18.46 -18.98 10.16
N THR A 41 19.05 -17.79 10.23
CA THR A 41 20.10 -17.35 9.31
C THR A 41 21.40 -17.22 10.09
N ILE A 42 22.45 -17.85 9.60
CA ILE A 42 23.81 -17.72 10.12
C ILE A 42 24.62 -16.97 9.06
N ASN A 43 25.27 -15.89 9.46
CA ASN A 43 26.17 -15.11 8.62
C ASN A 43 27.50 -14.92 9.35
N THR A 44 28.62 -15.12 8.66
CA THR A 44 29.97 -15.04 9.25
C THR A 44 30.29 -13.66 9.83
N ASN A 45 29.84 -12.56 9.20
CA ASN A 45 30.17 -11.20 9.63
C ASN A 45 29.11 -10.58 10.54
N HIS A 46 27.92 -11.18 10.57
CA HIS A 46 26.74 -10.57 11.17
C HIS A 46 26.06 -11.46 12.21
N GLY A 47 26.62 -12.63 12.50
CA GLY A 47 26.15 -13.57 13.51
C GLY A 47 24.85 -14.27 13.12
N VAL A 48 24.09 -14.65 14.15
CA VAL A 48 22.87 -15.44 14.02
C VAL A 48 21.62 -14.54 14.07
N ARG A 49 20.66 -14.88 13.21
CA ARG A 49 19.30 -14.33 13.20
C ARG A 49 18.28 -15.45 13.30
N LEU A 50 17.52 -15.47 14.38
CA LEU A 50 16.40 -16.39 14.59
C LEU A 50 15.10 -15.63 14.44
N HIS A 51 14.09 -16.23 13.82
CA HIS A 51 12.74 -15.67 13.81
C HIS A 51 11.68 -16.77 13.86
N LYS A 52 10.58 -16.46 14.52
CA LYS A 52 9.37 -17.26 14.66
C LYS A 52 8.17 -16.39 14.25
N ARG A 53 7.39 -16.87 13.30
CA ARG A 53 6.10 -16.31 12.89
C ARG A 53 5.06 -16.73 13.93
N LEU A 54 4.28 -15.76 14.41
CA LEU A 54 3.20 -16.02 15.36
C LEU A 54 1.89 -16.23 14.63
N PHE A 55 1.62 -15.34 13.67
CA PHE A 55 0.45 -15.40 12.80
C PHE A 55 0.74 -14.58 11.53
N LYS A 56 -0.17 -14.58 10.56
CA LYS A 56 0.03 -13.87 9.28
C LYS A 56 0.19 -12.37 9.54
N GLY A 57 1.41 -11.88 9.32
CA GLY A 57 1.75 -10.48 9.53
C GLY A 57 2.61 -10.21 10.77
N ALA A 58 2.61 -11.07 11.81
CA ALA A 58 3.50 -10.88 12.97
C ALA A 58 4.55 -11.97 13.15
N ARG A 59 5.73 -11.52 13.54
CA ARG A 59 6.87 -12.36 13.89
C ARG A 59 7.63 -11.76 15.05
N MET A 60 8.17 -12.66 15.85
CA MET A 60 9.18 -12.36 16.86
C MET A 60 10.50 -13.00 16.44
N GLY A 61 11.62 -12.49 16.92
CA GLY A 61 12.92 -13.05 16.60
C GLY A 61 14.04 -12.40 17.37
N PHE A 62 15.23 -12.93 17.20
CA PHE A 62 16.46 -12.38 17.73
C PHE A 62 17.44 -12.16 16.58
N GLN A 63 18.08 -10.99 16.53
CA GLN A 63 19.12 -10.70 15.55
C GLN A 63 20.28 -10.06 16.28
N ARG A 64 21.46 -10.69 16.23
CA ARG A 64 22.66 -10.21 16.94
C ARG A 64 22.38 -9.90 18.43
N GLY A 65 21.73 -10.84 19.12
CA GLY A 65 21.35 -10.69 20.54
C GLY A 65 20.13 -9.79 20.81
N ASN A 66 19.67 -8.99 19.85
CA ASN A 66 18.53 -8.09 20.06
C ASN A 66 17.19 -8.74 19.72
N PHE A 67 16.23 -8.68 20.65
CA PHE A 67 14.85 -9.09 20.40
C PHE A 67 14.15 -8.13 19.42
N GLN A 68 13.55 -8.71 18.38
CA GLN A 68 12.77 -8.03 17.36
C GLN A 68 11.33 -8.55 17.38
N PHE A 69 10.38 -7.66 17.64
CA PHE A 69 8.96 -7.88 17.39
C PHE A 69 8.52 -7.00 16.22
N ILE A 70 7.89 -7.61 15.21
CA ILE A 70 7.43 -6.93 14.01
C ILE A 70 6.06 -7.51 13.64
N GLY A 71 5.03 -6.67 13.64
CA GLY A 71 3.73 -6.94 13.05
C GLY A 71 3.45 -5.99 11.87
N ARG A 72 3.02 -6.53 10.75
CA ARG A 72 2.69 -5.81 9.52
C ARG A 72 1.40 -6.39 8.97
N TYR A 73 0.35 -5.60 8.98
CA TYR A 73 -0.97 -5.99 8.55
C TYR A 73 -1.42 -5.04 7.48
N ASN A 74 -1.84 -5.58 6.34
CA ASN A 74 -2.29 -4.80 5.21
C ASN A 74 -3.70 -5.26 4.87
N SER A 75 -4.64 -4.33 4.84
CA SER A 75 -6.02 -4.55 4.41
C SER A 75 -6.36 -3.48 3.37
N GLY A 76 -6.26 -3.86 2.10
CA GLY A 76 -6.48 -2.97 0.96
C GLY A 76 -5.60 -1.70 1.02
N PRO A 77 -6.19 -0.49 1.07
CA PRO A 77 -5.43 0.75 1.16
C PRO A 77 -4.81 0.98 2.55
N PHE A 78 -5.31 0.32 3.60
CA PHE A 78 -4.84 0.53 4.97
C PHE A 78 -3.68 -0.41 5.32
N ASN A 79 -2.64 0.14 5.93
CA ASN A 79 -1.48 -0.61 6.41
C ASN A 79 -1.23 -0.25 7.87
N PHE A 80 -1.15 -1.26 8.72
CA PHE A 80 -0.85 -1.17 10.13
C PHE A 80 0.48 -1.85 10.40
N ASN A 81 1.44 -1.11 10.95
CA ASN A 81 2.74 -1.63 11.32
C ASN A 81 2.96 -1.43 12.81
N ILE A 82 3.28 -2.50 13.50
CA ILE A 82 3.66 -2.53 14.90
C ILE A 82 5.08 -3.07 15.04
N SER A 83 5.85 -2.48 15.93
CA SER A 83 7.22 -2.88 16.20
C SER A 83 7.60 -2.55 17.64
N LYS A 84 8.76 -3.03 18.10
CA LYS A 84 9.32 -2.62 19.40
C LYS A 84 9.44 -1.10 19.55
N GLY A 85 9.68 -0.37 18.46
CA GLY A 85 9.79 1.09 18.44
C GLY A 85 8.46 1.83 18.26
N GLY A 86 7.33 1.15 18.41
CA GLY A 86 5.99 1.74 18.34
C GLY A 86 5.19 1.32 17.11
N VAL A 87 4.07 2.04 16.92
CA VAL A 87 2.99 1.70 15.99
C VAL A 87 2.89 2.77 14.91
N SER A 88 2.44 2.39 13.71
CA SER A 88 2.16 3.33 12.62
C SER A 88 1.07 2.83 11.70
N THR A 89 0.19 3.74 11.30
CA THR A 89 -0.92 3.54 10.38
C THR A 89 -0.67 4.35 9.12
N SER A 90 -0.90 3.75 7.96
CA SER A 90 -0.81 4.45 6.68
C SER A 90 -1.89 4.04 5.70
N ILE A 91 -2.26 4.99 4.85
CA ILE A 91 -3.25 4.84 3.77
C ILE A 91 -2.49 4.94 2.44
N LYS A 92 -2.66 3.94 1.58
CA LYS A 92 -1.99 3.84 0.28
C LYS A 92 -2.99 4.12 -0.84
N ASN A 93 -2.58 5.02 -1.73
CA ASN A 93 -3.32 5.44 -2.91
C ASN A 93 -2.46 5.24 -4.18
N LYS A 94 -3.07 5.39 -5.36
CA LYS A 94 -2.35 5.32 -6.66
C LYS A 94 -1.17 6.31 -6.74
N ARG A 95 -1.29 7.47 -6.10
CA ARG A 95 -0.28 8.53 -6.09
C ARG A 95 0.73 8.42 -4.93
N GLY A 96 0.65 7.43 -4.04
CA GLY A 96 1.65 7.25 -2.96
C GLY A 96 1.06 6.73 -1.66
N SER A 97 1.62 7.13 -0.51
CA SER A 97 1.12 6.75 0.81
C SER A 97 1.11 7.92 1.80
N TYR A 98 0.02 8.06 2.55
CA TYR A 98 -0.10 8.97 3.69
C TYR A 98 0.08 8.20 4.99
N ASN A 99 0.97 8.64 5.87
CA ASN A 99 1.13 8.05 7.20
C ASN A 99 0.53 8.99 8.25
N ILE A 100 -0.46 8.48 8.99
CA ILE A 100 -1.24 9.27 9.95
C ILE A 100 -0.39 9.61 11.18
N MET A 101 0.33 8.62 11.70
CA MET A 101 1.12 8.77 12.93
C MET A 101 2.49 9.42 12.68
N LYS A 102 3.06 9.25 11.48
CA LYS A 102 4.41 9.73 11.16
C LYS A 102 4.44 10.45 9.81
N PRO A 103 4.03 11.73 9.73
CA PRO A 103 3.86 12.44 8.47
C PRO A 103 5.15 12.53 7.63
N ASN A 104 6.33 12.54 8.28
CA ASN A 104 7.64 12.50 7.59
C ASN A 104 7.86 11.25 6.73
N TYR A 105 7.11 10.17 6.96
CA TYR A 105 7.21 8.92 6.19
C TYR A 105 6.17 8.84 5.07
N SER A 106 5.44 9.92 4.82
CA SER A 106 4.52 10.01 3.68
C SER A 106 5.28 10.15 2.36
N SER A 107 4.62 9.73 1.28
CA SER A 107 5.16 9.83 -0.08
C SER A 107 4.09 10.19 -1.09
N PHE A 108 4.45 11.01 -2.06
CA PHE A 108 3.56 11.45 -3.13
C PHE A 108 4.30 11.41 -4.48
N LYS A 109 3.63 10.93 -5.53
CA LYS A 109 4.16 10.76 -6.88
C LYS A 109 3.32 11.55 -7.87
N LEU A 110 3.97 12.45 -8.59
CA LEU A 110 3.38 13.25 -9.65
C LEU A 110 4.34 13.31 -10.83
N GLY A 111 3.87 12.98 -12.04
CA GLY A 111 4.69 13.07 -13.26
C GLY A 111 5.99 12.26 -13.23
N GLY A 112 6.03 11.12 -12.54
CA GLY A 112 7.25 10.30 -12.38
C GLY A 112 8.18 10.74 -11.24
N VAL A 113 8.00 11.93 -10.68
CA VAL A 113 8.77 12.43 -9.53
C VAL A 113 8.13 11.99 -8.23
N GLN A 114 8.93 11.42 -7.32
CA GLN A 114 8.49 11.02 -5.98
C GLN A 114 8.98 12.00 -4.91
N VAL A 115 8.06 12.77 -4.34
CA VAL A 115 8.29 13.62 -3.16
C VAL A 115 8.07 12.78 -1.89
N ARG A 116 8.91 13.01 -0.87
CA ARG A 116 8.83 12.36 0.45
C ARG A 116 8.91 13.40 1.56
N GLY A 117 8.49 13.05 2.77
CA GLY A 117 8.56 13.93 3.94
C GLY A 117 7.27 14.69 4.21
N LYS A 118 7.36 15.78 5.01
CA LYS A 118 6.20 16.60 5.40
C LYS A 118 5.44 17.17 4.20
N ASN A 119 6.16 17.63 3.18
CA ASN A 119 5.55 18.16 1.96
C ASN A 119 4.79 17.08 1.17
N ALA A 120 5.20 15.81 1.26
CA ALA A 120 4.45 14.74 0.66
C ALA A 120 3.16 14.42 1.43
N ALA A 121 3.16 14.64 2.76
CA ALA A 121 1.98 14.45 3.60
C ALA A 121 0.90 15.49 3.28
N THR A 122 1.28 16.77 3.10
CA THR A 122 0.34 17.83 2.73
C THR A 122 -0.26 17.58 1.34
N LEU A 123 0.56 17.22 0.35
CA LEU A 123 0.09 16.87 -0.99
C LEU A 123 -0.83 15.64 -1.00
N GLN A 124 -0.51 14.62 -0.19
CA GLN A 124 -1.37 13.45 0.00
C GLN A 124 -2.74 13.83 0.57
N LEU A 125 -2.76 14.70 1.58
CA LEU A 125 -4.01 15.17 2.21
C LEU A 125 -4.87 15.94 1.21
N ILE A 126 -4.28 16.86 0.45
CA ILE A 126 -4.98 17.60 -0.61
C ILE A 126 -5.56 16.62 -1.62
N PHE A 127 -4.76 15.66 -2.10
CA PHE A 127 -5.22 14.65 -3.05
C PHE A 127 -6.37 13.81 -2.52
N LEU A 128 -6.29 13.37 -1.26
CA LEU A 128 -7.35 12.62 -0.58
C LEU A 128 -8.62 13.45 -0.46
N ALA A 129 -8.52 14.71 -0.03
CA ALA A 129 -9.66 15.61 0.12
C ALA A 129 -10.34 15.89 -1.22
N THR A 130 -9.58 16.23 -2.27
CA THR A 130 -10.13 16.45 -3.62
C THR A 130 -10.78 15.17 -4.17
N SER A 131 -10.15 14.01 -3.96
CA SER A 131 -10.73 12.73 -4.40
C SER A 131 -12.05 12.43 -3.69
N LEU A 132 -12.14 12.73 -2.39
CA LEU A 132 -13.36 12.57 -1.61
C LEU A 132 -14.48 13.48 -2.13
N LEU A 133 -14.18 14.76 -2.38
CA LEU A 133 -15.14 15.73 -2.93
C LEU A 133 -15.68 15.27 -4.28
N ILE A 134 -14.81 14.86 -5.21
CA ILE A 134 -15.22 14.36 -6.53
C ILE A 134 -16.12 13.13 -6.41
N ASN A 135 -15.78 12.19 -5.51
CA ASN A 135 -16.60 11.00 -5.30
C ASN A 135 -17.95 11.35 -4.66
N LEU A 136 -18.00 12.33 -3.76
CA LEU A 136 -19.25 12.81 -3.18
C LEU A 136 -20.15 13.45 -4.25
N PHE A 137 -19.61 14.30 -5.12
CA PHE A 137 -20.36 14.85 -6.25
C PHE A 137 -20.89 13.75 -7.19
N LYS A 138 -20.07 12.74 -7.50
CA LYS A 138 -20.52 11.58 -8.29
C LYS A 138 -21.66 10.84 -7.61
N LEU A 139 -21.55 10.58 -6.30
CA LEU A 139 -22.60 9.91 -5.53
C LEU A 139 -23.91 10.70 -5.57
N LEU A 140 -23.85 12.01 -5.32
CA LEU A 140 -25.02 12.89 -5.38
C LEU A 140 -25.64 12.90 -6.78
N TRP A 141 -24.82 12.95 -7.82
CA TRP A 141 -25.27 12.85 -9.20
C TRP A 141 -26.02 11.54 -9.46
N TYR A 142 -25.44 10.40 -9.08
CA TYR A 142 -26.09 9.09 -9.24
C TYR A 142 -27.40 8.98 -8.45
N ILE A 143 -27.46 9.51 -7.23
CA ILE A 143 -28.69 9.53 -6.44
C ILE A 143 -29.75 10.39 -7.14
N SER A 144 -29.38 11.58 -7.60
CA SER A 144 -30.28 12.49 -8.31
C SER A 144 -30.86 11.86 -9.58
N THR A 145 -30.02 11.27 -10.44
CA THR A 145 -30.49 10.59 -11.65
C THR A 145 -31.39 9.41 -11.35
N THR A 146 -31.09 8.64 -10.29
CA THR A 146 -31.92 7.52 -9.85
C THR A 146 -33.29 7.99 -9.38
N ILE A 147 -33.35 9.06 -8.58
CA ILE A 147 -34.61 9.66 -8.10
C ILE A 147 -35.42 10.16 -9.29
N LEU A 148 -34.82 10.93 -10.20
CA LEU A 148 -35.52 11.44 -11.39
C LEU A 148 -36.09 10.31 -12.26
N TRP A 149 -35.30 9.25 -12.44
CA TRP A 149 -35.76 8.07 -13.20
C TRP A 149 -36.92 7.36 -12.51
N PHE A 150 -36.85 7.19 -11.19
CA PHE A 150 -37.90 6.56 -10.41
C PHE A 150 -39.20 7.38 -10.42
N VAL A 151 -39.09 8.71 -10.32
CA VAL A 151 -40.24 9.63 -10.46
C VAL A 151 -40.85 9.52 -11.85
N PHE A 152 -40.05 9.54 -12.90
CA PHE A 152 -40.52 9.37 -14.27
C PHE A 152 -41.27 8.05 -14.47
N LEU A 153 -40.69 6.93 -14.00
CA LEU A 153 -41.33 5.61 -14.10
C LEU A 153 -42.65 5.55 -13.31
N SER A 154 -42.69 6.15 -12.12
CA SER A 154 -43.91 6.20 -11.29
C SER A 154 -45.02 6.99 -11.98
N LEU A 155 -44.70 8.16 -12.54
CA LEU A 155 -45.65 8.97 -13.30
C LEU A 155 -46.15 8.26 -14.56
N LYS A 156 -45.24 7.60 -15.29
CA LYS A 156 -45.60 6.81 -16.46
C LYS A 156 -46.55 5.66 -16.10
N TRP A 157 -46.22 4.91 -15.04
CA TRP A 157 -47.06 3.82 -14.57
C TRP A 157 -48.46 4.29 -14.17
N LEU A 158 -48.55 5.43 -13.45
CA LEU A 158 -49.84 6.04 -13.11
C LEU A 158 -50.64 6.43 -14.37
N ALA A 159 -50.01 7.07 -15.35
CA ALA A 159 -50.66 7.43 -16.60
C ALA A 159 -51.18 6.21 -17.36
N ASP A 160 -50.35 5.16 -17.49
CA ASP A 160 -50.73 3.89 -18.13
C ASP A 160 -51.89 3.22 -17.38
N PHE A 161 -51.88 3.25 -16.04
CA PHE A 161 -52.96 2.73 -15.20
C PHE A 161 -54.29 3.46 -15.45
N PHE A 162 -54.29 4.80 -15.46
CA PHE A 162 -55.50 5.59 -15.73
C PHE A 162 -56.02 5.41 -17.16
N ILE A 163 -55.11 5.34 -18.15
CA ILE A 163 -55.49 5.09 -19.55
C ILE A 163 -56.12 3.70 -19.69
N GLY A 164 -55.53 2.68 -19.07
CA GLY A 164 -56.06 1.32 -19.06
C GLY A 164 -57.44 1.25 -18.40
N PHE A 165 -57.60 1.91 -17.25
CA PHE A 165 -58.87 1.99 -16.53
C PHE A 165 -59.97 2.69 -17.37
N TYR A 166 -59.65 3.82 -17.99
CA TYR A 166 -60.60 4.56 -18.84
C TYR A 166 -61.05 3.74 -20.06
N ARG A 167 -60.13 3.02 -20.71
CA ARG A 167 -60.47 2.14 -21.83
C ARG A 167 -61.38 0.98 -21.39
N GLY A 168 -61.05 0.32 -20.29
CA GLY A 168 -61.85 -0.79 -19.76
C GLY A 168 -63.22 -0.40 -19.22
N TYR A 169 -63.47 0.88 -18.92
CA TYR A 169 -64.80 1.38 -18.54
C TYR A 169 -65.69 1.72 -19.76
N LYS A 170 -65.07 1.95 -20.93
CA LYS A 170 -65.78 2.36 -22.15
C LYS A 170 -66.28 1.17 -22.98
N ASP A 171 -65.70 -0.01 -22.75
CA ASP A 171 -66.18 -1.31 -23.26
C ASP A 171 -67.25 -1.89 -22.31
#